data_AF-A0A8S9BZA4-F1
#
_entry.id   AF-A0A8S9BZA4-F1
#
_cell.length_a   1.000
_cell.length_b   1.000
_cell.length_c   1.000
_cell.angle_alpha   90.00
_cell.angle_beta   90.00
_cell.angle_gamma   90.00
#
_symmetry.space_group_name_H-M   'P 1'
#
loop_
_entity.id
_entity.type
_entity.pdbx_description
1 polymer ?
#
loop_
_entity_poly.entity_id
_entity_poly.type
_entity_poly.pdbx_seq_one_letter_code
_entity_poly.pdbx_strand_id
1 'polypeptide(L)'
;MVSSHGSPSSGAISTHSGLELEVRNLELLHFFTTTTSLTLSNIPEQQQIWQQVVPQIAFAHPFLLRVILALSAIHLGRLNPERRSTLCPVATLHHTAGVILFRTAMPNITAENCDACFAFSTLLVIYAWSSSCQTGDLFFVDSSKTDGGTVEWVVLLRGCHNLLQLACSWLKEGPLKPLLLLHIEERGLPAIPELENSSKFRTLAALWDKSRTHLSVAEAEALEEALSFLIEVHAQLSLRNRVVDQVGTTLSWPIRVRDSYIAMVSQQKPEALVVLAHYCLLLNKIDHFWFMAGMSRHLLQTIHRTLGKEWEIWIAWPLQDLVLSEFKNQVGEKVAQQENDDIIKP
;
A
#
# COMPACT_ATOMS: atom_id res chain seq x y z
N MET A 1 -66.47 45.58 -27.79
CA MET A 1 -65.22 46.33 -27.53
C MET A 1 -64.67 45.78 -26.21
N VAL A 2 -63.68 44.87 -26.24
CA VAL A 2 -62.21 45.14 -26.06
C VAL A 2 -61.96 45.54 -24.59
N SER A 3 -61.11 44.94 -23.73
CA SER A 3 -59.84 44.16 -23.76
C SER A 3 -59.52 43.78 -22.29
N SER A 4 -59.18 42.55 -21.90
CA SER A 4 -57.84 41.92 -21.76
C SER A 4 -56.77 42.62 -20.89
N HIS A 5 -56.05 41.77 -20.12
CA HIS A 5 -54.78 41.94 -19.37
C HIS A 5 -54.86 42.50 -17.94
N GLY A 6 -54.23 41.93 -16.93
CA GLY A 6 -53.32 40.78 -16.85
C GLY A 6 -52.77 40.68 -15.42
N SER A 7 -52.52 39.46 -14.95
CA SER A 7 -51.78 39.19 -13.71
C SER A 7 -50.36 39.77 -13.76
N PRO A 8 -49.70 39.89 -12.60
CA PRO A 8 -48.44 39.18 -12.48
C PRO A 8 -48.52 38.20 -11.31
N SER A 9 -48.49 36.92 -11.67
CA SER A 9 -48.03 35.86 -10.79
C SER A 9 -46.64 36.24 -10.28
N SER A 10 -46.52 36.47 -8.98
CA SER A 10 -45.23 36.55 -8.30
C SER A 10 -44.55 35.19 -8.49
N GLY A 11 -43.65 35.11 -9.45
CA GLY A 11 -42.84 33.93 -9.71
C GLY A 11 -42.08 33.58 -8.44
N ALA A 12 -42.45 32.47 -7.83
CA ALA A 12 -41.59 31.77 -6.91
C ALA A 12 -40.33 31.40 -7.70
N ILE A 13 -39.22 32.08 -7.43
CA ILE A 13 -37.90 31.59 -7.81
C ILE A 13 -37.70 30.33 -6.99
N SER A 14 -38.04 29.18 -7.58
CA SER A 14 -37.68 27.88 -7.06
C SER A 14 -36.16 27.83 -7.05
N THR A 15 -35.57 28.02 -5.87
CA THR A 15 -34.15 27.77 -5.61
C THR A 15 -33.82 26.37 -6.13
N HIS A 16 -32.92 26.30 -7.13
CA HIS A 16 -32.40 25.06 -7.69
C HIS A 16 -31.61 24.29 -6.62
N SER A 17 -32.30 23.62 -5.69
CA SER A 17 -31.70 22.83 -4.61
C SER A 17 -31.17 21.45 -5.07
N GLY A 18 -31.26 21.16 -6.37
CA GLY A 18 -30.91 19.85 -6.94
C GLY A 18 -29.60 19.79 -7.74
N LEU A 19 -28.88 20.90 -7.90
CA LEU A 19 -27.68 20.98 -8.74
C LEU A 19 -26.53 21.73 -8.03
N GLU A 20 -26.34 21.49 -6.73
CA GLU A 20 -25.17 22.02 -6.04
C GLU A 20 -23.93 21.24 -6.49
N LEU A 21 -23.07 21.91 -7.25
CA LEU A 21 -21.86 21.32 -7.79
C LEU A 21 -20.78 21.28 -6.71
N GLU A 22 -20.50 20.11 -6.14
CA GLU A 22 -19.37 19.93 -5.22
C GLU A 22 -18.03 20.00 -5.98
N VAL A 23 -17.60 21.20 -6.35
CA VAL A 23 -16.38 21.49 -7.14
C VAL A 23 -15.15 20.78 -6.57
N ARG A 24 -15.05 20.69 -5.24
CA ARG A 24 -13.93 20.01 -4.57
C ARG A 24 -13.87 18.51 -4.92
N ASN A 25 -15.01 17.82 -4.98
CA ASN A 25 -15.00 16.41 -5.36
C ASN A 25 -14.63 16.23 -6.83
N LEU A 26 -15.02 17.17 -7.69
CA LEU A 26 -14.64 17.15 -9.10
C LEU A 26 -13.14 17.41 -9.28
N GLU A 27 -12.56 18.36 -8.55
CA GLU A 27 -11.11 18.59 -8.51
C GLU A 27 -10.36 17.32 -8.09
N LEU A 28 -10.81 16.67 -7.00
CA LEU A 28 -10.19 15.46 -6.48
C LEU A 28 -10.32 14.28 -7.46
N LEU A 29 -11.48 14.09 -8.10
CA LEU A 29 -11.66 13.06 -9.10
C LEU A 29 -10.82 13.33 -10.36
N HIS A 30 -10.75 14.58 -10.80
CA HIS A 30 -9.87 14.98 -11.90
C HIS A 30 -8.40 14.69 -11.56
N PHE A 31 -7.95 15.11 -10.37
CA PHE A 31 -6.60 14.84 -9.90
C PHE A 31 -6.32 13.34 -9.76
N PHE A 32 -7.31 12.53 -9.42
CA PHE A 32 -7.18 11.08 -9.45
C PHE A 32 -6.82 10.58 -10.83
N THR A 33 -7.64 10.91 -11.83
CA THR A 33 -7.54 10.37 -13.19
C THR A 33 -6.35 10.95 -13.97
N THR A 34 -5.91 12.17 -13.68
CA THR A 34 -4.76 12.77 -14.38
C THR A 34 -3.43 12.49 -13.71
N THR A 35 -3.41 12.21 -12.40
CA THR A 35 -2.16 12.19 -11.63
C THR A 35 -2.09 10.98 -10.70
N THR A 36 -3.02 10.83 -9.75
CA THR A 36 -2.88 9.81 -8.70
C THR A 36 -2.86 8.40 -9.28
N SER A 37 -3.76 8.07 -10.21
CA SER A 37 -3.87 6.73 -10.81
C SER A 37 -2.57 6.26 -11.48
N LEU A 38 -1.84 7.20 -12.10
CA LEU A 38 -0.57 6.93 -12.79
C LEU A 38 0.57 6.63 -11.81
N THR A 39 0.42 7.01 -10.54
CA THR A 39 1.43 6.78 -9.49
C THR A 39 1.20 5.51 -8.68
N LEU A 40 0.13 4.76 -8.94
CA LEU A 40 -0.24 3.58 -8.14
C LEU A 40 0.48 2.29 -8.56
N SER A 41 1.13 2.28 -9.72
CA SER A 41 1.85 1.10 -10.25
C SER A 41 3.00 1.53 -11.16
N ASN A 42 4.01 0.67 -11.30
CA ASN A 42 5.07 0.79 -12.30
C ASN A 42 4.72 0.14 -13.65
N ILE A 43 3.55 -0.48 -13.78
CA ILE A 43 3.10 -1.18 -14.99
C ILE A 43 2.09 -0.30 -15.74
N PRO A 44 2.36 0.11 -17.00
CA PRO A 44 1.46 0.98 -17.77
C PRO A 44 0.03 0.43 -17.91
N GLU A 45 -0.12 -0.88 -18.12
CA GLU A 45 -1.44 -1.51 -18.21
C GLU A 45 -2.24 -1.34 -16.90
N GLN A 46 -1.61 -1.58 -15.74
CA GLN A 46 -2.25 -1.39 -14.44
C GLN A 46 -2.59 0.09 -14.19
N GLN A 47 -1.70 1.02 -14.57
CA GLN A 47 -1.97 2.45 -14.49
C GLN A 47 -3.21 2.85 -15.30
N GLN A 48 -3.40 2.27 -16.49
CA GLN A 48 -4.61 2.50 -17.30
C GLN A 48 -5.88 1.97 -16.62
N ILE A 49 -5.82 0.78 -16.01
CA ILE A 49 -6.94 0.24 -15.23
C ILE A 49 -7.31 1.18 -14.08
N TRP A 50 -6.32 1.67 -13.32
CA TRP A 50 -6.55 2.65 -12.26
C TRP A 50 -7.08 3.98 -12.80
N GLN A 51 -6.65 4.42 -13.98
CA GLN A 51 -7.02 5.70 -14.56
C GLN A 51 -8.43 5.72 -15.14
N GLN A 52 -8.86 4.64 -15.79
CA GLN A 52 -10.06 4.63 -16.63
C GLN A 52 -11.13 3.70 -16.09
N VAL A 53 -10.76 2.44 -15.81
CA VAL A 53 -11.72 1.38 -15.46
C VAL A 53 -12.23 1.57 -14.03
N VAL A 54 -11.33 1.78 -13.07
CA VAL A 54 -11.69 1.92 -11.66
C VAL A 54 -12.65 3.10 -11.41
N PRO A 55 -12.44 4.31 -11.99
CA PRO A 55 -13.41 5.40 -11.89
C PRO A 55 -14.78 5.08 -12.51
N GLN A 56 -14.82 4.35 -13.63
CA GLN A 56 -16.09 3.94 -14.24
C GLN A 56 -16.89 3.02 -13.30
N ILE A 57 -16.22 2.05 -12.68
CA ILE A 57 -16.82 1.19 -11.64
C ILE A 57 -17.27 2.05 -10.46
N ALA A 58 -16.46 3.03 -10.04
CA ALA A 58 -16.75 3.87 -8.88
C ALA A 58 -18.05 4.66 -9.01
N PHE A 59 -18.47 5.05 -10.22
CA PHE A 59 -19.74 5.75 -10.42
C PHE A 59 -20.98 4.90 -10.07
N ALA A 60 -20.87 3.57 -10.16
CA ALA A 60 -21.93 2.65 -9.72
C ALA A 60 -21.81 2.25 -8.24
N HIS A 61 -20.64 2.46 -7.62
CA HIS A 61 -20.33 1.99 -6.27
C HIS A 61 -19.84 3.14 -5.38
N PRO A 62 -20.73 3.81 -4.61
CA PRO A 62 -20.40 5.00 -3.85
C PRO A 62 -19.22 4.84 -2.89
N PHE A 63 -19.05 3.67 -2.27
CA PHE A 63 -17.92 3.41 -1.37
C PHE A 63 -16.57 3.52 -2.09
N LEU A 64 -16.48 3.05 -3.33
CA LEU A 64 -15.26 3.12 -4.14
C LEU A 64 -14.97 4.57 -4.55
N LEU A 65 -15.99 5.32 -4.98
CA LEU A 65 -15.80 6.73 -5.32
C LEU A 65 -15.29 7.53 -4.12
N ARG A 66 -15.82 7.26 -2.92
CA ARG A 66 -15.37 7.92 -1.69
C ARG A 66 -13.89 7.66 -1.40
N VAL A 67 -13.39 6.42 -1.49
CA VAL A 67 -11.96 6.16 -1.24
C VAL A 67 -11.04 6.75 -2.31
N ILE A 68 -11.50 6.83 -3.57
CA ILE A 68 -10.79 7.53 -4.66
C ILE A 68 -10.58 9.01 -4.29
N LEU A 69 -11.64 9.69 -3.84
CA LEU A 69 -11.57 11.09 -3.43
C LEU A 69 -10.68 11.27 -2.20
N ALA A 70 -10.78 10.35 -1.23
CA ALA A 70 -9.96 10.38 -0.04
C ALA A 70 -8.46 10.27 -0.35
N LEU A 71 -8.07 9.29 -1.18
CA LEU A 71 -6.69 9.08 -1.57
C LEU A 71 -6.14 10.26 -2.38
N SER A 72 -6.97 10.81 -3.27
CA SER A 72 -6.61 12.00 -4.07
C SER A 72 -6.35 13.21 -3.20
N ALA A 73 -7.13 13.41 -2.13
CA ALA A 73 -6.94 14.52 -1.20
C ALA A 73 -5.62 14.37 -0.41
N ILE A 74 -5.26 13.16 0.01
CA ILE A 74 -3.97 12.89 0.64
C ILE A 74 -2.82 13.17 -0.33
N HIS A 75 -2.90 12.63 -1.55
CA HIS A 75 -1.84 12.79 -2.53
C HIS A 75 -1.65 14.26 -2.95
N LEU A 76 -2.75 14.98 -3.21
CA LEU A 76 -2.71 16.41 -3.52
C LEU A 76 -2.17 17.24 -2.35
N GLY A 77 -2.57 16.93 -1.11
CA GLY A 77 -2.04 17.59 0.08
C GLY A 77 -0.54 17.34 0.32
N ARG A 78 -0.01 16.23 -0.21
CA ARG A 78 1.43 15.95 -0.17
C ARG A 78 2.20 16.77 -1.19
N LEU A 79 1.69 16.91 -2.41
CA LEU A 79 2.31 17.74 -3.45
C LEU A 79 2.17 19.23 -3.16
N ASN A 80 1.15 19.63 -2.38
CA ASN A 80 0.86 21.01 -2.03
C ASN A 80 0.78 21.18 -0.51
N PRO A 81 1.92 21.30 0.20
CA PRO A 81 1.97 21.37 1.67
C PRO A 81 1.06 22.45 2.28
N GLU A 82 0.92 23.60 1.63
CA GLU A 82 0.04 24.70 2.05
C GLU A 82 -1.44 24.29 2.13
N ARG A 83 -1.89 23.39 1.24
CA ARG A 83 -3.28 22.91 1.20
C ARG A 83 -3.53 21.75 2.14
N ARG A 84 -2.47 21.12 2.67
CA ARG A 84 -2.54 19.88 3.45
C ARG A 84 -3.49 19.97 4.63
N SER A 85 -3.43 21.06 5.40
CA SER A 85 -4.30 21.29 6.57
C SER A 85 -5.80 21.28 6.21
N THR A 86 -6.15 21.68 4.99
CA THR A 86 -7.52 21.71 4.49
C THR A 86 -7.96 20.42 3.80
N LEU A 87 -7.01 19.71 3.17
CA LEU A 87 -7.28 18.46 2.43
C LEU A 87 -7.31 17.24 3.34
N CYS A 88 -6.51 17.19 4.40
CA CYS A 88 -6.51 16.05 5.33
C CYS A 88 -7.89 15.77 5.96
N PRO A 89 -8.64 16.77 6.49
CA PRO A 89 -9.98 16.53 7.00
C PRO A 89 -10.97 16.02 5.94
N VAL A 90 -10.85 16.52 4.71
CA VAL A 90 -11.67 16.07 3.57
C VAL A 90 -11.37 14.61 3.24
N ALA A 91 -10.09 14.23 3.25
CA ALA A 91 -9.66 12.87 3.05
C ALA A 91 -10.25 11.93 4.11
N THR A 92 -10.14 12.30 5.39
CA THR A 92 -10.71 11.53 6.51
C THR A 92 -12.22 11.38 6.39
N LEU A 93 -12.95 12.44 6.01
CA LEU A 93 -14.40 12.39 5.83
C LEU A 93 -14.81 11.38 4.76
N HIS A 94 -14.20 11.48 3.57
CA HIS A 94 -14.50 10.55 2.47
C HIS A 94 -14.08 9.13 2.81
N HIS A 95 -12.91 8.92 3.43
CA HIS A 95 -12.46 7.61 3.88
C HIS A 95 -13.46 6.97 4.84
N THR A 96 -13.84 7.67 5.92
CA THR A 96 -14.77 7.15 6.91
C THR A 96 -16.13 6.81 6.29
N ALA A 97 -16.67 7.70 5.45
CA ALA A 97 -17.91 7.43 4.72
C ALA A 97 -17.79 6.21 3.79
N GLY A 98 -16.67 6.09 3.06
CA GLY A 98 -16.39 4.96 2.18
C GLY A 98 -16.32 3.63 2.94
N VAL A 99 -15.62 3.59 4.08
CA VAL A 99 -15.50 2.38 4.92
C VAL A 99 -16.85 1.96 5.49
N ILE A 100 -17.68 2.91 5.95
CA ILE A 100 -19.04 2.60 6.44
C ILE A 100 -19.86 1.93 5.33
N LEU A 101 -19.88 2.51 4.13
CA LEU A 101 -20.62 1.96 3.00
C LEU A 101 -20.05 0.60 2.55
N PHE A 102 -18.74 0.45 2.48
CA PHE A 102 -18.09 -0.80 2.12
C PHE A 102 -18.44 -1.94 3.09
N ARG A 103 -18.47 -1.66 4.41
CA ARG A 103 -18.86 -2.65 5.43
C ARG A 103 -20.29 -3.17 5.25
N THR A 104 -21.17 -2.42 4.61
CA THR A 104 -22.53 -2.89 4.28
C THR A 104 -22.59 -3.75 3.03
N ALA A 105 -21.67 -3.56 2.08
CA ALA A 105 -21.58 -4.34 0.84
C ALA A 105 -20.79 -5.65 1.02
N MET A 106 -19.73 -5.63 1.84
CA MET A 106 -18.79 -6.74 2.04
C MET A 106 -19.43 -8.08 2.47
N PRO A 107 -20.52 -8.14 3.27
CA PRO A 107 -21.14 -9.42 3.66
C PRO A 107 -21.72 -10.23 2.50
N ASN A 108 -21.98 -9.60 1.35
CA ASN A 108 -22.56 -10.25 0.18
C ASN A 108 -21.78 -9.89 -1.09
N ILE A 109 -20.66 -10.58 -1.32
CA ILE A 109 -19.86 -10.40 -2.54
C ILE A 109 -20.50 -11.19 -3.68
N THR A 110 -20.74 -10.50 -4.79
CA THR A 110 -21.35 -11.03 -6.01
C THR A 110 -20.47 -10.71 -7.22
N ALA A 111 -20.77 -11.31 -8.38
CA ALA A 111 -20.11 -10.97 -9.64
C ALA A 111 -20.20 -9.48 -9.99
N GLU A 112 -21.28 -8.80 -9.59
CA GLU A 112 -21.53 -7.39 -9.92
C GLU A 112 -20.74 -6.41 -9.06
N ASN A 113 -20.42 -6.76 -7.81
CA ASN A 113 -19.73 -5.85 -6.88
C ASN A 113 -18.28 -6.24 -6.58
N CYS A 114 -17.83 -7.42 -7.04
CA CYS A 114 -16.52 -7.95 -6.68
C CYS A 114 -15.36 -7.05 -7.12
N ASP A 115 -15.42 -6.51 -8.33
CA ASP A 115 -14.41 -5.58 -8.85
C ASP A 115 -14.33 -4.32 -7.98
N ALA A 116 -15.49 -3.75 -7.62
CA ALA A 116 -15.55 -2.57 -6.78
C ALA A 116 -15.00 -2.83 -5.38
N CYS A 117 -15.34 -3.98 -4.78
CA CYS A 117 -14.86 -4.39 -3.48
C CYS A 117 -13.35 -4.64 -3.47
N PHE A 118 -12.81 -5.25 -4.53
CA PHE A 118 -11.38 -5.46 -4.71
C PHE A 118 -10.63 -4.13 -4.88
N ALA A 119 -11.09 -3.25 -5.79
CA ALA A 119 -10.49 -1.93 -5.99
C ALA A 119 -10.53 -1.09 -4.71
N PHE A 120 -11.65 -1.10 -3.98
CA PHE A 120 -11.78 -0.39 -2.71
C PHE A 120 -10.76 -0.91 -1.68
N SER A 121 -10.66 -2.24 -1.53
CA SER A 121 -9.74 -2.85 -0.56
C SER A 121 -8.28 -2.51 -0.86
N THR A 122 -7.89 -2.51 -2.13
CA THR A 122 -6.55 -2.11 -2.56
C THR A 122 -6.28 -0.62 -2.29
N LEU A 123 -7.21 0.28 -2.65
CA LEU A 123 -7.06 1.72 -2.38
C LEU A 123 -7.08 2.04 -0.89
N LEU A 124 -7.81 1.28 -0.08
CA LEU A 124 -7.84 1.41 1.37
C LEU A 124 -6.47 1.12 2.00
N VAL A 125 -5.80 0.07 1.52
CA VAL A 125 -4.43 -0.26 1.96
C VAL A 125 -3.46 0.88 1.63
N ILE A 126 -3.52 1.43 0.41
CA ILE A 126 -2.69 2.57 -0.01
C ILE A 126 -3.01 3.83 0.82
N TYR A 127 -4.29 4.07 1.09
CA TYR A 127 -4.74 5.16 1.94
C TYR A 127 -4.16 5.02 3.35
N ALA A 128 -4.27 3.83 3.97
CA ALA A 128 -3.78 3.58 5.33
C ALA A 128 -2.28 3.87 5.47
N TRP A 129 -1.45 3.49 4.49
CA TRP A 129 -0.02 3.82 4.51
C TRP A 129 0.25 5.30 4.29
N SER A 130 -0.45 5.92 3.35
CA SER A 130 -0.21 7.33 3.02
C SER A 130 -0.72 8.32 4.07
N SER A 131 -1.81 8.00 4.79
CA SER A 131 -2.37 8.87 5.83
C SER A 131 -1.58 8.84 7.13
N SER A 132 -0.83 7.77 7.38
CA SER A 132 -0.17 7.49 8.66
C SER A 132 1.14 8.25 8.87
N CYS A 133 1.15 9.57 8.66
CA CYS A 133 2.29 10.45 8.98
C CYS A 133 2.71 10.49 10.47
N GLN A 134 2.26 9.53 11.29
CA GLN A 134 2.77 9.17 12.61
C GLN A 134 2.99 7.64 12.61
N THR A 135 4.10 7.24 12.00
CA THR A 135 4.46 5.89 11.51
C THR A 135 4.83 4.86 12.60
N GLY A 136 4.72 5.20 13.89
CA GLY A 136 5.03 4.25 14.98
C GLY A 136 3.98 3.16 15.12
N ASP A 137 2.70 3.55 15.07
CA ASP A 137 1.58 2.70 15.48
C ASP A 137 1.18 1.65 14.41
N LEU A 138 1.61 1.83 13.15
CA LEU A 138 1.30 0.89 12.06
C LEU A 138 1.90 -0.50 12.30
N PHE A 139 3.14 -0.57 12.78
CA PHE A 139 3.90 -1.82 12.87
C PHE A 139 3.87 -2.45 14.26
N PHE A 140 3.85 -1.62 15.30
CA PHE A 140 3.78 -2.03 16.68
C PHE A 140 2.72 -1.17 17.35
N VAL A 141 1.49 -1.69 17.41
CA VAL A 141 0.45 -1.04 18.20
C VAL A 141 0.90 -1.04 19.66
N ASP A 142 0.94 0.14 20.27
CA ASP A 142 1.19 0.26 21.70
C ASP A 142 0.16 -0.59 22.45
N SER A 143 0.61 -1.64 23.13
CA SER A 143 -0.22 -2.58 23.88
C SER A 143 -1.04 -1.91 24.98
N SER A 144 -0.74 -0.63 25.30
CA SER A 144 -1.53 0.19 26.21
C SER A 144 -2.87 0.72 25.63
N LYS A 145 -3.07 0.69 24.30
CA LYS A 145 -4.25 1.33 23.65
C LYS A 145 -5.31 0.36 23.10
N THR A 146 -4.97 -0.91 22.84
CA THR A 146 -5.92 -1.91 22.33
C THR A 146 -5.60 -3.29 22.87
N ASP A 147 -6.62 -3.96 23.41
CA ASP A 147 -6.54 -5.33 23.91
C ASP A 147 -6.33 -6.30 22.72
N GLY A 148 -5.09 -6.76 22.52
CA GLY A 148 -4.68 -7.64 21.41
C GLY A 148 -3.78 -6.95 20.38
N GLY A 149 -2.47 -6.92 20.65
CA GLY A 149 -1.42 -6.33 19.80
C GLY A 149 -1.35 -6.94 18.39
N THR A 150 -2.15 -6.39 17.48
CA THR A 150 -2.25 -6.86 16.10
C THR A 150 -1.52 -5.89 15.18
N VAL A 151 -0.75 -6.43 14.23
CA VAL A 151 -0.06 -5.64 13.21
C VAL A 151 -1.10 -5.17 12.19
N GLU A 152 -1.63 -3.96 12.37
CA GLU A 152 -2.82 -3.43 11.68
C GLU A 152 -2.71 -3.51 10.14
N TRP A 153 -1.54 -3.20 9.58
CA TRP A 153 -1.33 -3.23 8.14
C TRP A 153 -1.34 -4.65 7.55
N VAL A 154 -0.89 -5.66 8.31
CA VAL A 154 -0.93 -7.08 7.86
C VAL A 154 -2.38 -7.56 7.81
N VAL A 155 -3.21 -7.15 8.76
CA VAL A 155 -4.65 -7.49 8.76
C VAL A 155 -5.35 -6.89 7.56
N LEU A 156 -5.09 -5.62 7.24
CA LEU A 156 -5.67 -4.97 6.07
C LEU A 156 -5.25 -5.66 4.77
N LEU A 157 -3.96 -5.97 4.62
CA LEU A 157 -3.43 -6.69 3.46
C LEU A 157 -4.04 -8.09 3.29
N ARG A 158 -4.09 -8.86 4.38
CA ARG A 158 -4.69 -10.20 4.35
C ARG A 158 -6.21 -10.15 4.13
N GLY A 159 -6.89 -9.12 4.62
CA GLY A 159 -8.29 -8.86 4.30
C GLY A 159 -8.52 -8.67 2.80
N CYS A 160 -7.68 -7.86 2.15
CA CYS A 160 -7.69 -7.69 0.70
C CYS A 160 -7.40 -9.01 -0.04
N HIS A 161 -6.44 -9.79 0.44
CA HIS A 161 -6.11 -11.09 -0.16
C HIS A 161 -7.23 -12.12 -0.02
N ASN A 162 -7.89 -12.19 1.14
CA ASN A 162 -9.03 -13.09 1.36
C ASN A 162 -10.19 -12.73 0.43
N LEU A 163 -10.44 -11.44 0.21
CA LEU A 163 -11.43 -10.97 -0.74
C LEU A 163 -11.08 -11.37 -2.18
N LEU A 164 -9.81 -11.22 -2.56
CA LEU A 164 -9.29 -11.70 -3.85
C LEU A 164 -9.51 -13.21 -4.02
N GLN A 165 -9.23 -14.02 -3.00
CA GLN A 165 -9.45 -15.47 -3.05
C GLN A 165 -10.94 -15.82 -3.22
N LEU A 166 -11.81 -15.15 -2.46
CA LEU A 166 -13.26 -15.37 -2.50
C LEU A 166 -13.87 -15.01 -3.87
N ALA A 167 -13.42 -13.91 -4.47
CA ALA A 167 -13.94 -13.41 -5.74
C ALA A 167 -13.09 -13.81 -6.97
N CYS A 168 -12.10 -14.70 -6.78
CA CYS A 168 -11.07 -14.99 -7.79
C CYS A 168 -11.65 -15.44 -9.14
N SER A 169 -12.71 -16.25 -9.13
CA SER A 169 -13.38 -16.73 -10.35
C SER A 169 -14.00 -15.60 -11.17
N TRP A 170 -14.61 -14.60 -10.52
CA TRP A 170 -15.21 -13.46 -11.21
C TRP A 170 -14.14 -12.45 -11.64
N LEU A 171 -13.20 -12.13 -10.76
CA LEU A 171 -12.15 -11.15 -11.03
C LEU A 171 -11.28 -11.57 -12.24
N LYS A 172 -10.98 -12.86 -12.39
CA LYS A 172 -10.18 -13.39 -13.52
C LYS A 172 -10.82 -13.18 -14.90
N GLU A 173 -12.14 -13.11 -14.95
CA GLU A 173 -12.92 -12.83 -16.16
C GLU A 173 -13.36 -11.36 -16.22
N GLY A 174 -13.10 -10.60 -15.16
CA GLY A 174 -13.53 -9.22 -14.99
C GLY A 174 -12.53 -8.19 -15.54
N PRO A 175 -12.94 -6.91 -15.55
CA PRO A 175 -12.14 -5.82 -16.07
C PRO A 175 -10.89 -5.51 -15.22
N LEU A 176 -10.85 -5.96 -13.95
CA LEU A 176 -9.70 -5.78 -13.07
C LEU A 176 -8.66 -6.91 -13.14
N LYS A 177 -8.82 -7.87 -14.06
CA LYS A 177 -7.86 -8.98 -14.27
C LYS A 177 -6.39 -8.55 -14.29
N PRO A 178 -5.98 -7.44 -14.96
CA PRO A 178 -4.57 -7.03 -14.98
C PRO A 178 -3.99 -6.64 -13.60
N LEU A 179 -4.86 -6.36 -12.62
CA LEU A 179 -4.46 -6.06 -11.24
C LEU A 179 -4.28 -7.32 -10.37
N LEU A 180 -4.68 -8.52 -10.85
CA LEU A 180 -4.70 -9.75 -10.06
C LEU A 180 -3.38 -10.52 -10.05
N LEU A 181 -2.25 -9.90 -10.42
CA LEU A 181 -0.96 -10.58 -10.60
C LEU A 181 -0.41 -11.26 -9.33
N LEU A 182 -1.10 -11.16 -8.18
CA LEU A 182 -0.92 -12.05 -7.04
C LEU A 182 -1.39 -13.51 -7.29
N HIS A 183 -1.91 -13.87 -8.46
CA HIS A 183 -2.33 -15.23 -8.78
C HIS A 183 -1.56 -15.87 -9.97
N ILE A 184 -0.59 -16.71 -9.59
CA ILE A 184 -0.36 -18.08 -10.11
C ILE A 184 0.45 -18.24 -11.41
N GLU A 185 1.56 -18.96 -11.25
CA GLU A 185 2.29 -19.79 -12.21
C GLU A 185 3.10 -19.12 -13.33
N GLU A 186 4.33 -18.75 -13.00
CA GLU A 186 5.45 -19.34 -13.74
C GLU A 186 6.05 -20.49 -12.92
N ARG A 187 5.35 -21.63 -12.90
CA ARG A 187 6.01 -22.93 -12.71
C ARG A 187 7.02 -23.06 -13.85
N GLY A 188 8.29 -22.82 -13.54
CA GLY A 188 9.35 -22.83 -14.54
C GLY A 188 10.41 -21.75 -14.39
N LEU A 189 10.38 -20.97 -13.29
CA LEU A 189 11.57 -20.19 -12.94
C LEU A 189 12.78 -21.15 -12.90
N PRO A 190 13.82 -20.92 -13.73
CA PRO A 190 15.05 -21.67 -13.62
C PRO A 190 15.57 -21.50 -12.19
N ALA A 191 16.25 -22.53 -11.68
CA ALA A 191 16.87 -22.55 -10.36
C ALA A 191 17.37 -21.15 -10.00
N ILE A 192 16.87 -20.60 -8.89
CA ILE A 192 17.13 -19.24 -8.39
C ILE A 192 18.57 -18.87 -8.80
N PRO A 193 18.76 -18.01 -9.82
CA PRO A 193 20.11 -17.60 -10.22
C PRO A 193 20.79 -17.16 -8.96
N GLU A 194 21.98 -17.70 -8.64
CA GLU A 194 22.68 -17.48 -7.37
C GLU A 194 22.46 -16.05 -6.90
N LEU A 195 21.54 -15.90 -5.96
CA LEU A 195 21.05 -14.57 -5.61
C LEU A 195 22.26 -13.79 -5.10
N GLU A 196 22.49 -12.59 -5.62
CA GLU A 196 23.41 -11.65 -4.99
C GLU A 196 23.00 -11.56 -3.53
N ASN A 197 23.85 -12.03 -2.60
CA ASN A 197 23.58 -12.16 -1.16
C ASN A 197 22.80 -13.40 -0.67
N SER A 198 22.67 -14.47 -1.46
CA SER A 198 22.10 -15.76 -0.98
C SER A 198 22.78 -16.29 0.29
N SER A 199 24.09 -16.05 0.44
CA SER A 199 24.86 -16.39 1.63
C SER A 199 24.39 -15.61 2.87
N LYS A 200 24.06 -14.32 2.75
CA LYS A 200 23.61 -13.48 3.86
C LYS A 200 22.27 -13.97 4.43
N PHE A 201 21.33 -14.31 3.55
CA PHE A 201 20.05 -14.89 3.98
C PHE A 201 20.23 -16.28 4.61
N ARG A 202 21.10 -17.13 4.04
CA ARG A 202 21.40 -18.46 4.62
C ARG A 202 21.99 -18.37 6.03
N THR A 203 22.77 -17.33 6.32
CA THR A 203 23.31 -17.11 7.67
C THR A 203 22.20 -16.87 8.71
N LEU A 204 21.06 -16.31 8.31
CA LEU A 204 19.92 -16.10 9.23
C LEU A 204 19.32 -17.40 9.74
N ALA A 205 19.33 -18.47 8.95
CA ALA A 205 18.81 -19.77 9.38
C ALA A 205 19.57 -20.34 10.60
N ALA A 206 20.80 -19.89 10.84
CA ALA A 206 21.55 -20.25 12.03
C ALA A 206 20.95 -19.69 13.34
N LEU A 207 20.06 -18.69 13.26
CA LEU A 207 19.42 -18.08 14.42
C LEU A 207 18.48 -19.02 15.16
N TRP A 208 17.80 -19.91 14.45
CA TRP A 208 16.84 -20.86 15.02
C TRP A 208 17.32 -22.31 14.93
N ASP A 209 18.63 -22.53 14.81
CA ASP A 209 19.18 -23.87 14.96
C ASP A 209 18.85 -24.42 16.36
N LYS A 210 18.24 -25.61 16.40
CA LYS A 210 17.61 -26.23 17.58
C LYS A 210 18.59 -26.46 18.74
N SER A 211 19.88 -26.34 18.48
CA SER A 211 20.95 -26.48 19.47
C SER A 211 21.17 -25.23 20.33
N ARG A 212 20.62 -24.06 19.96
CA ARG A 212 20.99 -22.76 20.55
C ARG A 212 19.84 -21.88 21.04
N THR A 213 18.58 -22.25 20.82
CA THR A 213 17.43 -21.39 21.15
C THR A 213 16.37 -22.06 22.04
N HIS A 214 15.59 -21.23 22.74
CA HIS A 214 14.40 -21.65 23.49
C HIS A 214 13.13 -21.68 22.61
N LEU A 215 13.28 -21.71 21.28
CA LEU A 215 12.16 -21.70 20.34
C LEU A 215 11.48 -23.06 20.28
N SER A 216 10.15 -23.06 20.19
CA SER A 216 9.40 -24.27 19.88
C SER A 216 9.61 -24.69 18.41
N VAL A 217 9.35 -25.97 18.11
CA VAL A 217 9.46 -26.50 16.74
C VAL A 217 8.57 -25.70 15.77
N ALA A 218 7.35 -25.35 16.17
CA ALA A 218 6.42 -24.59 15.36
C ALA A 218 6.90 -23.16 15.04
N GLU A 219 7.62 -22.53 15.97
CA GLU A 219 8.19 -21.19 15.79
C GLU A 219 9.38 -21.20 14.85
N ALA A 220 10.28 -22.19 15.00
CA ALA A 220 11.39 -22.38 14.08
C ALA A 220 10.90 -22.66 12.65
N GLU A 221 9.86 -23.49 12.48
CA GLU A 221 9.24 -23.73 11.18
C GLU A 221 8.59 -22.46 10.59
N ALA A 222 7.95 -21.64 11.42
CA ALA A 222 7.35 -20.39 10.98
C ALA A 222 8.40 -19.37 10.51
N LEU A 223 9.54 -19.29 11.21
CA LEU A 223 10.70 -18.46 10.81
C LEU A 223 11.32 -18.96 9.50
N GLU A 224 11.52 -20.27 9.37
CA GLU A 224 12.08 -20.88 8.16
C GLU A 224 11.22 -20.61 6.93
N GLU A 225 9.90 -20.79 7.04
CA GLU A 225 8.97 -20.50 5.95
C GLU A 225 8.93 -19.00 5.61
N ALA A 226 8.90 -18.14 6.63
CA ALA A 226 8.92 -16.68 6.42
C ALA A 226 10.22 -16.24 5.72
N LEU A 227 11.37 -16.79 6.11
CA LEU A 227 12.64 -16.52 5.45
C LEU A 227 12.64 -17.04 4.01
N SER A 228 12.14 -18.25 3.77
CA SER A 228 12.06 -18.86 2.44
C SER A 228 11.24 -17.98 1.47
N PHE A 229 10.05 -17.54 1.89
CA PHE A 229 9.25 -16.62 1.08
C PHE A 229 9.90 -15.25 0.91
N LEU A 230 10.65 -14.76 1.91
CA LEU A 230 11.38 -13.51 1.80
C LEU A 230 12.43 -13.58 0.69
N ILE A 231 13.19 -14.68 0.64
CA ILE A 231 14.20 -14.94 -0.38
C ILE A 231 13.54 -15.04 -1.77
N GLU A 232 12.41 -15.73 -1.88
CA GLU A 232 11.63 -15.85 -3.11
C GLU A 232 11.23 -14.47 -3.67
N VAL A 233 10.62 -13.62 -2.83
CA VAL A 233 10.18 -12.27 -3.23
C VAL A 233 11.38 -11.38 -3.54
N HIS A 234 12.46 -11.46 -2.75
CA HIS A 234 13.69 -10.72 -3.00
C HIS A 234 14.29 -11.07 -4.37
N ALA A 235 14.29 -12.36 -4.73
CA ALA A 235 14.77 -12.83 -6.02
C ALA A 235 13.92 -12.27 -7.16
N GLN A 236 12.59 -12.35 -7.06
CA GLN A 236 11.67 -11.81 -8.06
C GLN A 236 11.91 -10.31 -8.33
N LEU A 237 12.12 -9.52 -7.27
CA LEU A 237 12.40 -8.08 -7.36
C LEU A 237 13.84 -7.72 -7.76
N SER A 238 14.72 -8.72 -7.95
CA SER A 238 16.12 -8.51 -8.32
C SER A 238 16.45 -9.00 -9.72
N LEU A 239 15.50 -9.64 -10.41
CA LEU A 239 15.65 -10.08 -11.80
C LEU A 239 15.71 -8.87 -12.74
N ARG A 240 16.92 -8.57 -13.20
CA ARG A 240 17.16 -7.62 -14.29
C ARG A 240 16.52 -8.22 -15.55
N ASN A 241 15.63 -7.49 -16.22
CA ASN A 241 14.90 -7.86 -17.46
C ASN A 241 13.50 -8.47 -17.30
N ARG A 242 12.85 -8.36 -16.13
CA ARG A 242 11.41 -8.65 -16.02
C ARG A 242 10.64 -7.42 -15.58
N VAL A 243 9.50 -7.18 -16.23
CA VAL A 243 8.49 -6.24 -15.73
C VAL A 243 7.74 -6.97 -14.63
N VAL A 244 7.97 -6.54 -13.39
CA VAL A 244 7.33 -7.10 -12.18
C VAL A 244 6.50 -5.99 -11.54
N ASP A 245 5.34 -6.33 -11.01
CA ASP A 245 4.56 -5.45 -10.15
C ASP A 245 5.31 -5.28 -8.84
N GLN A 246 6.08 -4.20 -8.71
CA GLN A 246 6.99 -4.04 -7.58
C GLN A 246 6.23 -3.93 -6.26
N VAL A 247 5.10 -3.24 -6.28
CA VAL A 247 4.26 -3.02 -5.10
C VAL A 247 3.57 -4.32 -4.71
N GLY A 248 2.84 -4.95 -5.65
CA GLY A 248 2.16 -6.23 -5.41
C GLY A 248 3.11 -7.33 -4.95
N THR A 249 4.25 -7.50 -5.63
CA THR A 249 5.26 -8.51 -5.28
C THR A 249 5.86 -8.25 -3.89
N THR A 250 6.22 -7.00 -3.56
CA THR A 250 6.75 -6.66 -2.21
C THR A 250 5.74 -6.95 -1.11
N LEU A 251 4.45 -6.69 -1.36
CA LEU A 251 3.36 -6.88 -0.39
C LEU A 251 2.85 -8.32 -0.33
N SER A 252 3.32 -9.21 -1.22
CA SER A 252 2.95 -10.63 -1.20
C SER A 252 3.55 -11.39 -0.01
N TRP A 253 4.73 -10.99 0.47
CA TRP A 253 5.40 -11.62 1.61
C TRP A 253 4.55 -11.62 2.90
N PRO A 254 4.07 -10.47 3.42
CA PRO A 254 3.27 -10.42 4.65
C PRO A 254 1.91 -11.13 4.53
N ILE A 255 1.42 -11.30 3.30
CA ILE A 255 0.21 -12.10 3.02
C ILE A 255 0.49 -13.60 3.19
N ARG A 256 1.69 -14.06 2.82
CA ARG A 256 2.07 -15.50 2.78
C ARG A 256 2.64 -16.04 4.09
N VAL A 257 3.23 -15.21 4.94
CA VAL A 257 3.78 -15.67 6.23
C VAL A 257 2.68 -16.24 7.13
N ARG A 258 3.01 -17.23 7.98
CA ARG A 258 2.06 -17.87 8.91
C ARG A 258 1.59 -16.92 10.02
N ASP A 259 0.42 -17.18 10.59
CA ASP A 259 -0.10 -16.47 11.78
C ASP A 259 0.81 -16.62 13.00
N SER A 260 1.46 -17.78 13.14
CA SER A 260 2.44 -18.01 14.21
C SER A 260 3.63 -17.06 14.11
N TYR A 261 4.14 -16.79 12.91
CA TYR A 261 5.20 -15.80 12.70
C TYR A 261 4.73 -14.38 13.08
N ILE A 262 3.52 -13.99 12.67
CA ILE A 262 2.95 -12.68 13.05
C ILE A 262 2.78 -12.57 14.56
N ALA A 263 2.35 -13.63 15.23
CA ALA A 263 2.27 -13.67 16.69
C ALA A 263 3.65 -13.48 17.35
N MET A 264 4.72 -14.05 16.78
CA MET A 264 6.09 -13.82 17.25
C MET A 264 6.54 -12.37 17.09
N VAL A 265 6.18 -11.72 15.97
CA VAL A 265 6.44 -10.28 15.74
C VAL A 265 5.68 -9.43 16.76
N SER A 266 4.40 -9.72 17.01
CA SER A 266 3.60 -9.04 18.03
C SER A 266 4.19 -9.21 19.44
N GLN A 267 4.75 -10.39 19.73
CA GLN A 267 5.47 -10.68 20.97
C GLN A 267 6.90 -10.09 21.00
N GLN A 268 7.32 -9.40 19.95
CA GLN A 268 8.64 -8.79 19.80
C GLN A 268 9.80 -9.78 19.99
N LYS A 269 9.61 -11.03 19.55
CA LYS A 269 10.68 -12.04 19.59
C LYS A 269 11.83 -11.61 18.67
N PRO A 270 13.08 -11.57 19.17
CA PRO A 270 14.19 -11.02 18.40
C PRO A 270 14.41 -11.70 17.05
N GLU A 271 14.28 -13.02 16.96
CA GLU A 271 14.48 -13.77 15.72
C GLU A 271 13.45 -13.38 14.64
N ALA A 272 12.19 -13.18 15.04
CA ALA A 272 11.14 -12.72 14.14
C ALA A 272 11.38 -11.27 13.71
N LEU A 273 11.83 -10.41 14.62
CA LEU A 273 12.18 -9.03 14.30
C LEU A 273 13.37 -8.93 13.35
N VAL A 274 14.36 -9.83 13.45
CA VAL A 274 15.47 -9.90 12.49
C VAL A 274 14.95 -10.25 11.09
N VAL A 275 14.05 -11.22 10.95
CA VAL A 275 13.45 -11.55 9.63
C VAL A 275 12.66 -10.35 9.10
N LEU A 276 11.89 -9.67 9.95
CA LEU A 276 11.16 -8.45 9.58
C LEU A 276 12.10 -7.28 9.21
N ALA A 277 13.27 -7.16 9.84
CA ALA A 277 14.27 -6.18 9.45
C ALA A 277 14.77 -6.44 8.02
N HIS A 278 14.89 -7.70 7.60
CA HIS A 278 15.26 -8.02 6.22
C HIS A 278 14.13 -7.79 5.23
N TYR A 279 12.86 -7.82 5.66
CA TYR A 279 11.74 -7.35 4.84
C TYR A 279 11.87 -5.86 4.47
N CYS A 280 12.54 -5.05 5.31
CA CYS A 280 12.81 -3.64 5.00
C CYS A 280 13.65 -3.45 3.73
N LEU A 281 14.47 -4.43 3.34
CA LEU A 281 15.19 -4.42 2.06
C LEU A 281 14.23 -4.41 0.87
N LEU A 282 13.10 -5.11 0.98
CA LEU A 282 12.07 -5.14 -0.06
C LEU A 282 11.27 -3.84 -0.07
N LEU A 283 10.88 -3.36 1.11
CA LEU A 283 10.20 -2.07 1.24
C LEU A 283 11.03 -0.90 0.69
N ASN A 284 12.36 -0.94 0.87
CA ASN A 284 13.27 0.09 0.36
C ASN A 284 13.27 0.15 -1.18
N LYS A 285 13.02 -0.98 -1.87
CA LYS A 285 12.92 -1.00 -3.34
C LYS A 285 11.73 -0.22 -3.86
N ILE A 286 10.64 -0.14 -3.08
CA ILE A 286 9.42 0.59 -3.44
C ILE A 286 9.29 1.94 -2.72
N ASP A 287 10.35 2.44 -2.08
CA ASP A 287 10.35 3.71 -1.36
C ASP A 287 10.05 4.92 -2.26
N HIS A 288 10.35 4.80 -3.56
CA HIS A 288 10.05 5.83 -4.57
C HIS A 288 8.54 6.00 -4.84
N PHE A 289 7.71 5.02 -4.49
CA PHE A 289 6.26 5.21 -4.50
C PHE A 289 5.88 6.12 -3.35
N TRP A 290 5.20 7.23 -3.65
CA TRP A 290 4.91 8.26 -2.66
C TRP A 290 4.23 7.67 -1.42
N PHE A 291 3.24 6.80 -1.56
CA PHE A 291 2.52 6.17 -0.44
C PHE A 291 3.35 5.19 0.40
N MET A 292 4.54 4.79 -0.06
CA MET A 292 5.50 3.94 0.66
C MET A 292 6.71 4.70 1.18
N ALA A 293 6.92 5.95 0.77
CA ALA A 293 8.16 6.65 1.07
C ALA A 293 8.40 6.81 2.57
N GLY A 294 9.59 6.43 3.01
CA GLY A 294 10.03 6.42 4.39
C GLY A 294 9.57 5.19 5.19
N MET A 295 8.68 4.33 4.67
CA MET A 295 8.13 3.21 5.44
C MET A 295 9.21 2.22 5.89
N SER A 296 10.14 1.88 4.99
CA SER A 296 11.28 1.00 5.30
C SER A 296 12.14 1.58 6.43
N ARG A 297 12.48 2.87 6.34
CA ARG A 297 13.26 3.59 7.36
C ARG A 297 12.57 3.54 8.72
N HIS A 298 11.29 3.89 8.78
CA HIS A 298 10.56 3.93 10.04
C HIS A 298 10.45 2.54 10.67
N LEU A 299 10.11 1.51 9.89
CA LEU A 299 10.04 0.14 10.37
C LEU A 299 11.40 -0.32 10.92
N LEU A 300 12.47 -0.13 10.16
CA LEU A 300 13.81 -0.57 10.56
C LEU A 300 14.31 0.18 11.81
N GLN A 301 14.01 1.47 11.93
CA GLN A 301 14.31 2.25 13.14
C GLN A 301 13.55 1.74 14.36
N THR A 302 12.26 1.41 14.21
CA THR A 302 11.48 0.84 15.31
C THR A 302 12.03 -0.53 15.71
N ILE A 303 12.32 -1.40 14.75
CA ILE A 303 12.95 -2.71 15.01
C ILE A 303 14.29 -2.54 15.73
N HIS A 304 15.15 -1.63 15.26
CA HIS A 304 16.46 -1.39 15.88
C HIS A 304 16.36 -0.83 17.32
N ARG A 305 15.33 -0.05 17.64
CA ARG A 305 15.09 0.43 19.02
C ARG A 305 14.55 -0.67 19.93
N THR A 306 13.74 -1.58 19.37
CA THR A 306 13.17 -2.72 20.09
C THR A 306 14.21 -3.82 20.31
N LEU A 307 15.07 -4.05 19.33
CA LEU A 307 16.17 -4.99 19.40
C LEU A 307 17.30 -4.42 20.28
N GLY A 308 17.83 -5.24 21.18
CA GLY A 308 19.05 -4.91 21.92
C GLY A 308 20.29 -4.89 21.01
N LYS A 309 21.37 -4.27 21.50
CA LYS A 309 22.65 -4.13 20.76
C LYS A 309 23.25 -5.47 20.32
N GLU A 310 22.94 -6.55 21.04
CA GLU A 310 23.39 -7.89 20.72
C GLU A 310 22.86 -8.43 19.38
N TRP A 311 21.75 -7.87 18.88
CA TRP A 311 21.14 -8.25 17.60
C TRP A 311 21.59 -7.38 16.42
N GLU A 312 22.35 -6.31 16.67
CA GLU A 312 22.74 -5.32 15.66
C GLU A 312 23.53 -5.97 14.50
N ILE A 313 24.36 -6.97 14.80
CA ILE A 313 25.12 -7.72 13.79
C ILE A 313 24.22 -8.44 12.79
N TRP A 314 23.03 -8.88 13.22
CA TRP A 314 22.07 -9.60 12.39
C TRP A 314 21.27 -8.67 11.49
N ILE A 315 21.09 -7.41 11.87
CA ILE A 315 20.38 -6.40 11.08
C ILE A 315 21.30 -5.39 10.39
N ALA A 316 22.63 -5.59 10.50
CA ALA A 316 23.64 -4.70 9.92
C ALA A 316 23.48 -4.54 8.41
N TRP A 317 23.10 -5.60 7.69
CA TRP A 317 22.91 -5.52 6.25
C TRP A 317 21.70 -4.64 5.86
N PRO A 318 20.48 -4.84 6.38
CA PRO A 318 19.38 -3.89 6.22
C PRO A 318 19.73 -2.44 6.56
N LEU A 319 20.48 -2.21 7.66
CA LEU A 319 20.91 -0.86 8.06
C LEU A 319 21.85 -0.24 7.02
N GLN A 320 22.84 -0.99 6.54
CA GLN A 320 23.79 -0.53 5.52
C GLN A 320 23.09 -0.24 4.19
N ASP A 321 22.16 -1.10 3.76
CA ASP A 321 21.41 -0.92 2.52
C ASP A 321 20.58 0.37 2.53
N LEU A 322 19.90 0.64 3.65
CA LEU A 322 19.12 1.86 3.84
C LEU A 322 20.00 3.11 3.78
N VAL A 323 21.16 3.09 4.45
CA VAL A 323 22.11 4.21 4.40
C VAL A 323 22.61 4.44 2.97
N LEU A 324 22.95 3.36 2.24
CA LEU A 324 23.41 3.44 0.86
C LEU A 324 22.32 3.97 -0.10
N SER A 325 21.05 3.58 0.09
CA SER A 325 19.95 4.10 -0.73
C SER A 325 19.72 5.59 -0.50
N GLU A 326 19.80 6.05 0.76
CA GLU A 326 19.69 7.47 1.10
C GLU A 326 20.79 8.31 0.48
N PHE A 327 22.04 7.83 0.51
CA PHE A 327 23.15 8.51 -0.16
C PHE A 327 22.95 8.59 -1.67
N LYS A 328 22.49 7.52 -2.32
CA LYS A 328 22.22 7.53 -3.78
C LYS A 328 21.12 8.52 -4.15
N ASN A 329 20.05 8.58 -3.36
CA ASN A 329 18.94 9.51 -3.60
C ASN A 329 19.40 10.96 -3.48
N GLN A 330 20.19 11.30 -2.46
CA GLN A 330 20.75 12.65 -2.30
C GLN A 330 21.70 13.06 -3.43
N VAL A 331 22.50 12.11 -3.95
CA VAL A 331 23.39 12.39 -5.09
C VAL A 331 22.58 12.56 -6.38
N GLY A 332 21.56 11.72 -6.61
CA GLY A 332 20.67 11.83 -7.77
C GLY A 332 19.89 13.15 -7.80
N GLU A 333 19.37 13.60 -6.65
CA GLU A 333 18.69 14.89 -6.51
C GLU A 333 19.63 16.08 -6.82
N LYS A 334 20.89 16.02 -6.36
CA LYS A 334 21.88 17.06 -6.64
C LYS A 334 22.27 17.13 -8.12
N VAL A 335 22.41 15.98 -8.78
CA VAL A 335 22.71 15.92 -10.22
C VAL A 335 21.54 16.45 -11.05
N ALA A 336 20.30 16.08 -10.71
CA ALA A 336 19.11 16.58 -11.39
C ALA A 336 18.88 18.10 -11.19
N GLN A 337 19.23 18.64 -10.01
CA GLN A 337 19.22 20.09 -9.77
C GLN A 337 20.28 20.81 -10.60
N GLN A 338 21.48 20.23 -10.72
CA GLN A 338 22.58 20.80 -11.49
C GLN A 338 22.31 20.79 -13.00
N GLU A 339 21.68 19.72 -13.53
CA GLU A 339 21.25 19.65 -14.94
C GLU A 339 20.13 20.66 -15.26
N ASN A 340 19.18 20.87 -14.35
CA ASN A 340 18.15 21.91 -14.51
C ASN A 340 18.74 23.33 -14.45
N ASP A 341 19.73 23.58 -13.60
CA ASP A 341 20.40 24.88 -13.51
C ASP A 341 21.27 25.18 -14.74
N ASP A 342 21.84 24.15 -15.39
CA ASP A 342 22.62 24.30 -16.62
C ASP A 342 21.72 24.51 -17.87
N ILE A 343 20.46 24.09 -17.84
CA ILE A 343 19.47 24.36 -18.89
C ILE A 343 18.91 25.80 -18.80
N ILE A 344 19.00 26.45 -17.62
CA ILE A 344 18.43 27.79 -17.36
C ILE A 344 19.49 28.91 -17.49
N LYS A 345 20.77 28.58 -17.73
CA LYS A 345 21.79 29.60 -18.04
C LYS A 345 21.79 29.93 -19.54
N PRO A 346 21.60 31.21 -19.93
CA PRO A 346 21.55 31.64 -21.33
C PRO A 346 22.88 31.53 -22.08
#